data_AF-A0A660MIC1-F1
#
_entry.id   AF-A0A660MIC1-F1
#
_cell.length_a   1.000
_cell.length_b   1.000
_cell.length_c   1.000
_cell.angle_alpha   90.00
_cell.angle_beta   90.00
_cell.angle_gamma   90.00
#
_symmetry.space_group_name_H-M   'P 1'
#
loop_
_entity.id
_entity.type
_entity.pdbx_description
1 polymer ?
#
loop_
_entity_poly.entity_id
_entity_poly.type
_entity_poly.pdbx_seq_one_letter_code
_entity_poly.pdbx_strand_id
1 'polypeptide(L)'
;RLVLVSGNRLQDLPPAPNRWSAVIDARVPERGFNAYYLTHGSPARLHRTYYPYNMDRPDGSSVAWAAIGQDRPSLAGYADRWLDPGRLVAVENRGSIRIDYAENEFHNIPAEDFAACWLGHIHITRGGYYQFNPEGGGLSRIILDRHLIYDSHTEKTPQPVWLEPGTYLLEAEFLSYHHVVSYRLGLALDTTRPRPNSP
;
A
#
# COMPACT_ATOMS: atom_id res chain seq x y z
N ARG A 1 -22.04 -29.13 5.75
CA ARG A 1 -23.15 -28.17 5.99
C ARG A 1 -22.59 -26.79 5.62
N LEU A 2 -22.93 -26.25 4.45
CA LEU A 2 -22.48 -24.92 4.00
C LEU A 2 -23.13 -23.89 4.92
N VAL A 3 -22.34 -23.26 5.78
CA VAL A 3 -22.81 -22.13 6.59
C VAL A 3 -22.81 -20.91 5.68
N LEU A 4 -23.99 -20.41 5.33
CA LEU A 4 -24.16 -19.10 4.73
C LEU A 4 -23.83 -18.03 5.79
N VAL A 5 -22.55 -17.71 5.93
CA VAL A 5 -22.06 -16.49 6.60
C VAL A 5 -22.44 -15.29 5.73
N SER A 6 -23.12 -14.31 6.29
CA SER A 6 -23.74 -13.20 5.55
C SER A 6 -23.07 -11.85 5.82
N GLY A 7 -21.75 -11.82 5.99
CA GLY A 7 -20.98 -10.58 6.12
C GLY A 7 -19.72 -10.60 5.27
N ASN A 8 -19.12 -9.43 5.02
CA ASN A 8 -17.92 -9.15 4.18
C ASN A 8 -17.02 -10.37 3.94
N ARG A 9 -17.36 -11.18 2.93
CA ARG A 9 -16.47 -12.24 2.45
C ARG A 9 -15.58 -11.67 1.36
N LEU A 10 -14.40 -12.24 1.21
CA LEU A 10 -13.45 -11.77 0.21
C LEU A 10 -14.04 -11.71 -1.21
N GLN A 11 -14.78 -12.74 -1.61
CA GLN A 11 -15.38 -12.84 -2.96
C GLN A 11 -16.51 -11.83 -3.23
N ASP A 12 -17.05 -11.21 -2.17
CA ASP A 12 -18.12 -10.23 -2.29
C ASP A 12 -17.57 -8.80 -2.42
N LEU A 13 -16.26 -8.62 -2.20
CA LEU A 13 -15.58 -7.34 -2.31
C LEU A 13 -15.31 -6.98 -3.78
N PRO A 14 -15.23 -5.69 -4.14
CA PRO A 14 -14.93 -5.29 -5.51
C PRO A 14 -13.48 -5.66 -5.90
N PRO A 15 -13.22 -5.94 -7.19
CA PRO A 15 -11.86 -6.08 -7.68
C PRO A 15 -11.09 -4.76 -7.52
N ALA A 16 -9.81 -4.85 -7.20
CA ALA A 16 -8.92 -3.71 -7.07
C ALA A 16 -8.55 -3.17 -8.48
N PRO A 17 -8.93 -1.93 -8.83
CA PRO A 17 -8.53 -1.34 -10.10
C PRO A 17 -7.04 -0.98 -10.09
N ASN A 18 -6.38 -1.01 -11.26
CA ASN A 18 -5.02 -0.51 -11.49
C ASN A 18 -4.04 -0.82 -10.35
N ARG A 19 -3.85 -2.13 -10.08
CA ARG A 19 -2.91 -2.60 -9.04
C ARG A 19 -1.48 -2.26 -9.44
N TRP A 20 -0.71 -1.67 -8.55
CA TRP A 20 0.67 -1.26 -8.79
C TRP A 20 1.55 -2.48 -9.09
N SER A 21 1.34 -3.57 -8.37
CA SER A 21 2.03 -4.85 -8.57
C SER A 21 1.92 -5.36 -10.01
N ALA A 22 0.78 -5.14 -10.67
CA ALA A 22 0.57 -5.57 -12.06
C ALA A 22 1.33 -4.68 -13.05
N VAL A 23 1.40 -3.37 -12.79
CA VAL A 23 2.08 -2.42 -13.67
C VAL A 23 3.60 -2.58 -13.61
N ILE A 24 4.14 -2.82 -12.41
CA ILE A 24 5.59 -2.98 -12.21
C ILE A 24 6.09 -4.41 -12.46
N ASP A 25 5.23 -5.29 -13.02
CA ASP A 25 5.51 -6.73 -13.21
C ASP A 25 6.08 -7.40 -11.95
N ALA A 26 5.45 -7.11 -10.80
CA ALA A 26 5.91 -7.58 -9.51
C ALA A 26 5.83 -9.10 -9.41
N ARG A 27 6.93 -9.69 -8.92
CA ARG A 27 7.07 -11.12 -8.66
C ARG A 27 6.78 -11.44 -7.20
N VAL A 28 6.01 -12.50 -6.99
CA VAL A 28 5.73 -13.06 -5.67
C VAL A 28 6.95 -13.84 -5.18
N PRO A 29 7.47 -13.59 -3.97
CA PRO A 29 8.56 -14.38 -3.41
C PRO A 29 8.07 -15.73 -2.85
N GLU A 30 9.00 -16.68 -2.67
CA GLU A 30 8.72 -17.94 -1.97
C GLU A 30 8.36 -17.73 -0.48
N ARG A 31 8.97 -16.71 0.16
CA ARG A 31 8.75 -16.34 1.56
C ARG A 31 8.80 -14.83 1.73
N GLY A 32 8.04 -14.34 2.71
CA GLY A 32 7.95 -12.92 3.02
C GLY A 32 7.27 -12.13 1.90
N PHE A 33 7.73 -10.91 1.69
CA PHE A 33 7.19 -9.96 0.73
C PHE A 33 8.33 -9.37 -0.09
N ASN A 34 8.15 -9.31 -1.42
CA ASN A 34 8.99 -8.43 -2.22
C ASN A 34 8.44 -7.01 -2.07
N ALA A 35 9.28 -6.11 -1.62
CA ALA A 35 9.02 -4.68 -1.45
C ALA A 35 9.65 -3.94 -2.64
N TYR A 36 8.82 -3.26 -3.42
CA TYR A 36 9.21 -2.43 -4.54
C TYR A 36 9.14 -0.98 -4.07
N TYR A 37 10.27 -0.30 -4.01
CA TYR A 37 10.38 1.07 -3.53
C TYR A 37 10.42 2.02 -4.72
N LEU A 38 9.51 3.00 -4.70
CA LEU A 38 9.28 3.91 -5.81
C LEU A 38 9.36 5.37 -5.36
N THR A 39 9.68 6.26 -6.30
CA THR A 39 9.52 7.70 -6.12
C THR A 39 8.29 8.21 -6.91
N HIS A 40 7.32 8.79 -6.20
CA HIS A 40 6.17 9.43 -6.83
C HIS A 40 6.45 10.88 -7.25
N GLY A 41 7.54 11.46 -6.72
CA GLY A 41 8.10 12.75 -7.10
C GLY A 41 8.87 12.71 -8.43
N SER A 42 9.76 13.68 -8.64
CA SER A 42 10.62 13.69 -9.84
C SER A 42 11.83 12.77 -9.63
N PRO A 43 12.14 11.83 -10.55
CA PRO A 43 13.32 10.97 -10.44
C PRO A 43 14.65 11.74 -10.28
N ALA A 44 14.74 12.97 -10.79
CA ALA A 44 15.93 13.81 -10.63
C ALA A 44 16.23 14.16 -9.15
N ARG A 45 15.24 14.07 -8.25
CA ARG A 45 15.42 14.32 -6.82
C ARG A 45 16.20 13.23 -6.09
N LEU A 46 16.29 12.02 -6.66
CA LEU A 46 17.07 10.90 -6.10
C LEU A 46 18.58 11.20 -6.03
N HIS A 47 19.06 12.17 -6.82
CA HIS A 47 20.48 12.50 -6.94
C HIS A 47 20.86 13.87 -6.37
N ARG A 48 19.93 14.54 -5.66
CA ARG A 48 20.15 15.88 -5.11
C ARG A 48 20.35 15.81 -3.60
N THR A 49 21.14 16.74 -3.06
CA THR A 49 21.16 17.04 -1.62
C THR A 49 19.75 17.35 -1.13
N TYR A 50 19.33 16.71 -0.05
CA TYR A 50 17.99 16.93 0.51
C TYR A 50 17.86 18.36 1.04
N TYR A 51 16.80 19.04 0.60
CA TYR A 51 16.36 20.30 1.17
C TYR A 51 14.95 20.09 1.68
N PRO A 52 14.73 20.07 3.01
CA PRO A 52 13.38 20.16 3.54
C PRO A 52 12.81 21.48 3.05
N TYR A 53 11.57 21.48 2.56
CA TYR A 53 10.91 22.57 1.82
C TYR A 53 11.17 22.62 0.32
N ASN A 54 10.23 22.02 -0.42
CA ASN A 54 9.51 22.56 -1.58
C ASN A 54 10.11 23.77 -2.34
N MET A 55 11.38 23.71 -2.70
CA MET A 55 12.08 24.72 -3.50
C MET A 55 12.86 24.05 -4.62
N ASP A 56 12.36 22.95 -5.21
CA ASP A 56 13.16 22.25 -6.23
C ASP A 56 13.17 22.93 -7.60
N ARG A 57 12.37 23.98 -7.84
CA ARG A 57 12.56 24.80 -9.05
C ARG A 57 13.73 25.77 -8.87
N PRO A 58 14.52 26.02 -9.92
CA PRO A 58 15.60 27.02 -9.90
C PRO A 58 15.13 28.44 -9.51
N ASP A 59 13.83 28.73 -9.64
CA ASP A 59 13.19 30.00 -9.33
C ASP A 59 12.68 30.11 -7.87
N GLY A 60 12.89 29.09 -7.03
CA GLY A 60 12.43 29.08 -5.64
C GLY A 60 10.95 28.79 -5.45
N SER A 61 10.23 28.36 -6.50
CA SER A 61 8.84 27.93 -6.37
C SER A 61 8.71 26.44 -6.04
N SER A 62 7.61 26.10 -5.37
CA SER A 62 7.23 24.76 -4.93
C SER A 62 7.14 23.77 -6.10
N VAL A 63 7.66 22.55 -5.88
CA VAL A 63 7.44 21.45 -6.81
C VAL A 63 6.03 20.95 -6.73
N ALA A 64 5.64 20.32 -7.84
CA ALA A 64 4.33 19.80 -8.15
C ALA A 64 3.57 19.12 -7.00
N TRP A 65 4.15 18.67 -5.88
CA TRP A 65 3.36 18.12 -4.78
C TRP A 65 2.42 19.15 -4.12
N ALA A 66 2.75 20.45 -4.07
CA ALA A 66 1.76 21.46 -3.66
C ALA A 66 0.62 21.63 -4.67
N ALA A 67 0.84 21.24 -5.94
CA ALA A 67 -0.20 21.18 -6.98
C ALA A 67 -0.91 19.80 -7.04
N ILE A 68 -0.25 18.70 -6.67
CA ILE A 68 -0.81 17.35 -6.48
C ILE A 68 -1.65 17.30 -5.19
N GLY A 69 -1.50 18.28 -4.30
CA GLY A 69 -2.47 18.53 -3.24
C GLY A 69 -3.82 19.07 -3.75
N GLN A 70 -3.89 19.64 -4.96
CA GLN A 70 -5.12 20.16 -5.58
C GLN A 70 -5.83 19.07 -6.37
N ASP A 71 -5.11 18.32 -7.21
CA ASP A 71 -5.62 17.09 -7.81
C ASP A 71 -5.16 15.91 -6.95
N ARG A 72 -6.04 15.40 -6.08
CA ARG A 72 -5.80 14.19 -5.28
C ARG A 72 -6.20 12.95 -6.12
N PRO A 73 -5.33 12.40 -7.00
CA PRO A 73 -5.68 11.18 -7.69
C PRO A 73 -5.88 10.06 -6.66
N SER A 74 -6.78 9.13 -6.97
CA SER A 74 -6.88 7.90 -6.20
C SER A 74 -5.53 7.17 -6.22
N LEU A 75 -5.26 6.34 -5.21
CA LEU A 75 -4.05 5.51 -5.19
C LEU A 75 -3.96 4.60 -6.43
N ALA A 76 -5.08 4.14 -6.96
CA ALA A 76 -5.14 3.41 -8.23
C ALA A 76 -4.64 4.26 -9.43
N GLY A 77 -4.87 5.58 -9.42
CA GLY A 77 -4.40 6.50 -10.45
C GLY A 77 -2.87 6.69 -10.49
N TYR A 78 -2.15 6.33 -9.41
CA TYR A 78 -0.68 6.36 -9.42
C TYR A 78 -0.06 5.25 -10.27
N ALA A 79 -0.82 4.20 -10.61
CA ALA A 79 -0.30 3.05 -11.34
C ALA A 79 0.36 3.46 -12.67
N ASP A 80 -0.24 4.37 -13.43
CA ASP A 80 0.29 4.84 -14.72
C ASP A 80 1.67 5.50 -14.59
N ARG A 81 1.96 6.12 -13.43
CA ARG A 81 3.28 6.71 -13.19
C ARG A 81 4.35 5.64 -13.11
N TRP A 82 4.04 4.45 -12.61
CA TRP A 82 5.04 3.39 -12.41
C TRP A 82 5.54 2.75 -13.71
N LEU A 83 4.93 3.10 -14.85
CA LEU A 83 5.45 2.75 -16.18
C LEU A 83 6.73 3.52 -16.54
N ASP A 84 7.01 4.65 -15.88
CA ASP A 84 8.26 5.40 -16.07
C ASP A 84 9.43 4.68 -15.37
N PRO A 85 10.41 4.16 -16.14
CA PRO A 85 11.46 3.28 -15.62
C PRO A 85 12.39 3.94 -14.59
N GLY A 86 12.43 5.27 -14.51
CA GLY A 86 13.23 5.98 -13.52
C GLY A 86 12.62 6.01 -12.11
N ARG A 87 11.40 5.47 -11.92
CA ARG A 87 10.66 5.57 -10.66
C ARG A 87 10.80 4.36 -9.76
N LEU A 88 11.04 3.17 -10.30
CA LEU A 88 11.38 2.00 -9.49
C LEU A 88 12.84 2.13 -9.05
N VAL A 89 13.06 2.36 -7.76
CA VAL A 89 14.38 2.69 -7.22
C VAL A 89 15.09 1.43 -6.71
N ALA A 90 14.36 0.56 -6.00
CA ALA A 90 14.92 -0.65 -5.41
C ALA A 90 13.86 -1.73 -5.22
N VAL A 91 14.31 -2.98 -5.15
CA VAL A 91 13.48 -4.15 -4.81
C VAL A 91 14.20 -4.97 -3.74
N GLU A 92 13.50 -5.30 -2.66
CA GLU A 92 14.05 -6.08 -1.55
C GLU A 92 13.08 -7.16 -1.07
N ASN A 93 13.58 -8.28 -0.56
CA ASN A 93 12.75 -9.25 0.14
C ASN A 93 12.71 -8.92 1.64
N ARG A 94 11.51 -8.80 2.20
CA ARG A 94 11.25 -8.41 3.60
C ARG A 94 10.38 -9.45 4.30
N GLY A 95 10.64 -9.68 5.59
CA GLY A 95 9.81 -10.56 6.42
C GLY A 95 8.46 -9.96 6.82
N SER A 96 8.28 -8.66 6.65
CA SER A 96 7.05 -7.94 7.02
C SER A 96 6.83 -6.72 6.14
N ILE A 97 5.58 -6.23 6.13
CA ILE A 97 5.19 -4.98 5.49
C ILE A 97 5.42 -3.86 6.50
N ARG A 98 6.61 -3.26 6.45
CA ARG A 98 7.00 -2.14 7.31
C ARG A 98 8.04 -1.24 6.62
N ILE A 99 7.95 0.06 6.88
CA ILE A 99 8.97 1.06 6.55
C ILE A 99 8.94 2.19 7.59
N ASP A 100 10.11 2.72 7.94
CA ASP A 100 10.27 3.81 8.91
C ASP A 100 11.59 4.54 8.63
N TYR A 101 11.53 5.80 8.21
CA TYR A 101 12.72 6.65 7.98
C TYR A 101 12.33 8.12 7.82
N ALA A 102 13.31 9.03 7.90
CA ALA A 102 13.12 10.46 7.67
C ALA A 102 13.96 10.97 6.49
N GLU A 103 13.58 12.12 5.94
CA GLU A 103 14.37 12.83 4.92
C GLU A 103 14.73 11.94 3.72
N ASN A 104 16.01 11.75 3.38
CA ASN A 104 16.46 10.91 2.26
C ASN A 104 17.22 9.64 2.73
N GLU A 105 17.03 9.21 3.98
CA GLU A 105 17.81 8.13 4.59
C GLU A 105 17.58 6.74 3.98
N PHE A 106 16.58 6.58 3.12
CA PHE A 106 16.22 5.29 2.52
C PHE A 106 16.30 5.34 0.99
N HIS A 107 17.29 4.64 0.42
CA HIS A 107 17.57 4.58 -1.03
C HIS A 107 17.64 5.95 -1.72
N ASN A 108 18.00 7.00 -0.98
CA ASN A 108 17.97 8.40 -1.41
C ASN A 108 16.59 8.90 -1.87
N ILE A 109 15.51 8.21 -1.51
CA ILE A 109 14.13 8.62 -1.80
C ILE A 109 13.70 9.61 -0.72
N PRO A 110 13.40 10.88 -1.06
CA PRO A 110 12.83 11.82 -0.09
C PRO A 110 11.55 11.24 0.53
N ALA A 111 11.40 11.39 1.84
CA ALA A 111 10.28 10.84 2.59
C ALA A 111 8.92 11.29 2.03
N GLU A 112 8.82 12.53 1.54
CA GLU A 112 7.60 13.06 0.94
C GLU A 112 7.34 12.57 -0.50
N ASP A 113 8.31 11.91 -1.12
CA ASP A 113 8.22 11.32 -2.46
C ASP A 113 8.10 9.80 -2.42
N PHE A 114 8.10 9.21 -1.23
CA PHE A 114 8.16 7.78 -1.05
C PHE A 114 6.86 7.09 -1.43
N ALA A 115 6.99 6.02 -2.22
CA ALA A 115 5.96 5.04 -2.43
C ALA A 115 6.52 3.62 -2.32
N ALA A 116 5.68 2.67 -1.95
CA ALA A 116 6.06 1.27 -1.89
C ALA A 116 4.90 0.35 -2.27
N CYS A 117 5.24 -0.74 -2.95
CA CYS A 117 4.34 -1.86 -3.18
C CYS A 117 4.96 -3.11 -2.54
N TRP A 118 4.25 -3.77 -1.63
CA TRP A 118 4.63 -5.07 -1.10
C TRP A 118 3.73 -6.16 -1.68
N LEU A 119 4.35 -7.26 -2.12
CA LEU A 119 3.66 -8.41 -2.69
C LEU A 119 4.18 -9.71 -2.06
N GLY A 120 3.28 -10.55 -1.56
CA GLY A 120 3.63 -11.82 -0.94
C GLY A 120 2.42 -12.66 -0.55
N HIS A 121 2.65 -13.89 -0.11
CA HIS A 121 1.57 -14.75 0.36
C HIS A 121 1.39 -14.62 1.87
N ILE A 122 0.13 -14.59 2.32
CA ILE A 122 -0.24 -14.84 3.71
C ILE A 122 -0.92 -16.20 3.84
N HIS A 123 -0.74 -16.84 4.98
CA HIS A 123 -1.36 -18.13 5.28
C HIS A 123 -2.36 -17.99 6.42
N ILE A 124 -3.61 -18.33 6.14
CA ILE A 124 -4.71 -18.34 7.08
C ILE A 124 -4.93 -19.80 7.51
N THR A 125 -4.72 -20.08 8.78
CA THR A 125 -4.85 -21.45 9.33
C THR A 125 -6.25 -21.74 9.88
N ARG A 126 -7.04 -20.70 10.16
CA ARG A 126 -8.35 -20.83 10.79
C ARG A 126 -9.36 -19.91 10.11
N GLY A 127 -10.53 -20.46 9.76
CA GLY A 127 -11.62 -19.67 9.22
C GLY A 127 -12.16 -18.66 10.23
N GLY A 128 -12.40 -17.43 9.80
CA GLY A 128 -12.89 -16.36 10.67
C GLY A 128 -12.86 -14.97 10.03
N TYR A 129 -13.37 -13.97 10.74
CA TYR A 129 -13.18 -12.57 10.41
C TYR A 129 -11.78 -12.12 10.81
N TYR A 130 -11.05 -11.58 9.85
CA TYR A 130 -9.72 -11.00 10.03
C TYR A 130 -9.77 -9.49 9.87
N GLN A 131 -9.12 -8.79 10.79
CA GLN A 131 -8.93 -7.35 10.76
C GLN A 131 -7.55 -7.02 10.23
N PHE A 132 -7.50 -6.22 9.16
CA PHE A 132 -6.28 -5.58 8.70
C PHE A 132 -6.06 -4.27 9.46
N ASN A 133 -4.83 -4.04 9.93
CA ASN A 133 -4.47 -2.90 10.78
C ASN A 133 -3.32 -2.13 10.13
N PRO A 134 -3.60 -1.24 9.15
CA PRO A 134 -2.61 -0.29 8.66
C PRO A 134 -2.36 0.77 9.72
N GLU A 135 -1.09 1.07 10.00
CA GLU A 135 -0.68 2.15 10.90
C GLU A 135 0.39 2.99 10.21
N GLY A 136 0.29 4.32 10.31
CA GLY A 136 1.21 5.22 9.64
C GLY A 136 0.56 6.53 9.20
N GLY A 137 1.38 7.51 8.81
CA GLY A 137 0.93 8.81 8.32
C GLY A 137 1.06 8.92 6.81
N GLY A 138 0.22 8.24 6.04
CA GLY A 138 0.25 8.28 4.58
C GLY A 138 -1.00 7.65 3.98
N LEU A 139 -1.03 7.50 2.66
CA LEU A 139 -2.12 6.82 1.96
C LEU A 139 -1.75 5.36 1.72
N SER A 140 -2.70 4.44 1.88
CA SER A 140 -2.50 3.04 1.53
C SER A 140 -3.72 2.35 0.96
N ARG A 141 -3.47 1.33 0.13
CA ARG A 141 -4.44 0.32 -0.29
C ARG A 141 -3.99 -1.05 0.15
N ILE A 142 -4.97 -1.87 0.55
CA ILE A 142 -4.75 -3.27 0.89
C ILE A 142 -5.61 -4.10 -0.05
N ILE A 143 -4.98 -5.05 -0.73
CA ILE A 143 -5.60 -5.87 -1.76
C ILE A 143 -5.28 -7.32 -1.46
N LEU A 144 -6.30 -8.19 -1.49
CA LEU A 144 -6.16 -9.62 -1.21
C LEU A 144 -6.79 -10.43 -2.34
N ASP A 145 -6.03 -11.32 -2.97
CA ASP A 145 -6.43 -12.06 -4.18
C ASP A 145 -7.12 -11.17 -5.23
N ARG A 146 -6.54 -9.98 -5.45
CA ARG A 146 -7.05 -8.93 -6.36
C ARG A 146 -8.34 -8.23 -5.93
N HIS A 147 -8.89 -8.51 -4.74
CA HIS A 147 -10.05 -7.81 -4.18
C HIS A 147 -9.59 -6.65 -3.30
N LEU A 148 -10.23 -5.49 -3.43
CA LEU A 148 -9.90 -4.32 -2.63
C LEU A 148 -10.47 -4.48 -1.22
N ILE A 149 -9.59 -4.59 -0.23
CA ILE A 149 -9.96 -4.69 1.19
C ILE A 149 -10.13 -3.31 1.81
N TYR A 150 -9.27 -2.38 1.41
CA TYR A 150 -9.18 -1.04 2.00
C TYR A 150 -8.52 -0.07 1.03
N ASP A 151 -9.06 1.15 0.99
CA ASP A 151 -8.45 2.32 0.38
C ASP A 151 -8.58 3.50 1.36
N SER A 152 -7.44 3.98 1.86
CA SER A 152 -7.43 5.10 2.82
C SER A 152 -7.97 6.40 2.25
N HIS A 153 -8.11 6.51 0.92
CA HIS A 153 -8.69 7.67 0.27
C HIS A 153 -10.22 7.74 0.46
N THR A 154 -10.89 6.59 0.63
CA THR A 154 -12.35 6.50 0.76
C THR A 154 -12.79 6.05 2.15
N GLU A 155 -11.95 5.35 2.88
CA GLU A 155 -12.26 4.75 4.17
C GLU A 155 -11.23 5.11 5.23
N LYS A 156 -11.66 5.25 6.50
CA LYS A 156 -10.74 5.53 7.60
C LYS A 156 -10.08 4.28 8.18
N THR A 157 -10.79 3.16 8.16
CA THR A 157 -10.35 1.89 8.75
C THR A 157 -10.88 0.72 7.93
N PRO A 158 -10.06 -0.32 7.67
CA PRO A 158 -10.53 -1.53 6.99
C PRO A 158 -11.67 -2.19 7.76
N GLN A 159 -12.69 -2.68 7.08
CA GLN A 159 -13.67 -3.57 7.69
C GLN A 159 -13.10 -4.99 7.84
N PRO A 160 -13.45 -5.74 8.90
CA PRO A 160 -13.08 -7.15 9.00
C PRO A 160 -13.61 -7.96 7.83
N VAL A 161 -12.80 -8.89 7.32
CA VAL A 161 -13.15 -9.75 6.18
C VAL A 161 -13.13 -11.21 6.61
N TRP A 162 -14.16 -11.97 6.24
CA TRP A 162 -14.20 -13.41 6.45
C TRP A 162 -13.23 -14.10 5.48
N LEU A 163 -12.27 -14.83 6.03
CA LEU A 163 -11.30 -15.65 5.29
C LEU A 163 -11.46 -17.11 5.72
N GLU A 164 -11.38 -18.01 4.74
CA GLU A 164 -11.31 -19.46 4.98
C GLU A 164 -9.84 -19.86 5.20
N PRO A 165 -9.56 -21.06 5.76
CA PRO A 165 -8.21 -21.59 5.76
C PRO A 165 -7.65 -21.68 4.34
N GLY A 166 -6.46 -21.13 4.10
CA GLY A 166 -5.89 -21.05 2.76
C GLY A 166 -4.68 -20.14 2.66
N THR A 167 -4.14 -20.07 1.45
CA THR A 167 -3.06 -19.14 1.09
C THR A 167 -3.64 -18.07 0.20
N TYR A 168 -3.38 -16.81 0.54
CA TYR A 168 -3.90 -15.65 -0.16
C TYR A 168 -2.74 -14.76 -0.62
N LEU A 169 -2.84 -14.21 -1.82
CA LEU A 169 -1.91 -13.20 -2.31
C LEU A 169 -2.27 -11.85 -1.70
N LEU A 170 -1.37 -11.29 -0.90
CA LEU A 170 -1.51 -9.99 -0.27
C LEU A 170 -0.65 -8.96 -1.01
N GLU A 171 -1.28 -7.83 -1.28
CA GLU A 171 -0.72 -6.63 -1.86
C GLU A 171 -0.98 -5.46 -0.91
N ALA A 172 0.06 -4.71 -0.58
CA ALA A 172 -0.05 -3.43 0.10
C ALA A 172 0.61 -2.35 -0.74
N GLU A 173 -0.12 -1.30 -1.05
CA GLU A 173 0.37 -0.11 -1.74
C GLU A 173 0.39 1.03 -0.74
N PHE A 174 1.49 1.79 -0.68
CA PHE A 174 1.64 2.90 0.24
C PHE A 174 2.28 4.09 -0.46
N LEU A 175 1.87 5.29 -0.07
CA LEU A 175 2.44 6.55 -0.51
C LEU A 175 2.50 7.55 0.65
N SER A 176 3.63 8.22 0.79
CA SER A 176 3.86 9.29 1.76
C SER A 176 3.88 10.65 1.07
N TYR A 177 3.39 11.68 1.77
CA TYR A 177 3.61 13.10 1.44
C TYR A 177 4.26 13.85 2.60
N HIS A 178 4.86 13.13 3.55
CA HIS A 178 5.38 13.65 4.80
C HIS A 178 6.90 13.56 4.83
N HIS A 179 7.54 14.44 5.60
CA HIS A 179 9.00 14.44 5.79
C HIS A 179 9.53 13.28 6.66
N VAL A 180 8.61 12.46 7.17
CA VAL A 180 8.89 11.19 7.85
C VAL A 180 7.96 10.15 7.26
N VAL A 181 8.53 9.04 6.81
CA VAL A 181 7.78 7.85 6.39
C VAL A 181 7.65 6.93 7.58
N SER A 182 6.42 6.55 7.91
CA SER A 182 6.14 5.47 8.84
C SER A 182 4.92 4.71 8.35
N TYR A 183 5.08 3.42 8.07
CA TYR A 183 4.00 2.52 7.70
C TYR A 183 4.26 1.10 8.19
N ARG A 184 3.22 0.44 8.69
CA ARG A 184 3.19 -1.00 8.98
C ARG A 184 1.80 -1.56 8.73
N LEU A 185 1.73 -2.82 8.30
CA LEU A 185 0.48 -3.54 8.15
C LEU A 185 0.45 -4.77 9.08
N GLY A 186 -0.48 -4.76 10.03
CA GLY A 186 -0.81 -5.91 10.87
C GLY A 186 -2.05 -6.67 10.36
N LEU A 187 -2.17 -7.92 10.77
CA LEU A 187 -3.33 -8.77 10.53
C LEU A 187 -3.68 -9.53 11.80
N ALA A 188 -4.93 -9.47 12.24
CA ALA A 188 -5.40 -10.15 13.45
C ALA A 188 -6.70 -10.90 13.19
N LEU A 189 -6.86 -12.09 13.80
CA LEU A 189 -8.14 -12.79 13.87
C LEU A 189 -9.04 -12.06 14.88
N ASP A 190 -10.15 -11.51 14.40
CA ASP A 190 -11.15 -10.82 15.23
C ASP A 190 -12.09 -11.85 15.90
N THR A 191 -12.79 -12.64 15.08
CA THR A 191 -13.72 -13.66 15.59
C THR A 191 -13.86 -14.83 14.63
N THR A 192 -14.18 -15.99 15.18
CA THR A 192 -14.44 -17.23 14.41
C THR A 192 -15.93 -17.52 14.29
N ARG A 193 -16.76 -16.68 14.91
CA ARG A 193 -18.23 -16.79 14.82
C ARG A 193 -18.70 -15.99 13.61
N PRO A 194 -19.58 -16.56 12.77
CA PRO A 194 -20.32 -15.78 11.78
C PRO A 194 -21.00 -14.59 12.47
N ARG A 195 -20.88 -13.39 11.93
CA ARG A 195 -21.67 -12.25 12.42
C ARG A 195 -23.12 -12.50 11.99
N PRO A 196 -24.10 -12.46 12.90
CA PRO A 196 -25.51 -12.57 12.51
C PRO A 196 -25.85 -11.40 11.58
N ASN A 197 -26.75 -11.65 10.62
CA ASN A 197 -27.34 -10.60 9.78
C ASN A 197 -27.73 -9.40 10.65
N SER A 198 -27.17 -8.22 10.36
CA SER A 198 -27.85 -6.99 10.78
C SER A 198 -29.17 -6.93 9.99
N PRO A 199 -30.32 -6.78 10.66
CA PRO A 199 -31.62 -6.67 10.00
C PRO A 199 -31.73 -5.44 9.10
#